data_AF-B3SZV7-F1
#
_entry.id   AF-B3SZV7-F1
#
_cell.length_a   1.000
_cell.length_b   1.000
_cell.length_c   1.000
_cell.angle_alpha   90.00
_cell.angle_beta   90.00
_cell.angle_gamma   90.00
#
_symmetry.space_group_name_H-M   'P 1'
#
loop_
_entity.id
_entity.type
_entity.pdbx_description
1 polymer ?
#
loop_
_entity_poly.entity_id
_entity_poly.type
_entity_poly.pdbx_seq_one_letter_code
_entity_poly.pdbx_strand_id
1 'polypeptide(L)'
;MAKELLCSITVLFLSKRKLHLFSTRCKTVCKLRITFKYNFYLRGPCMVKYTEIIERIKFYVRQKGGNKSALARDWGISPSHLGVVMKGTRQVSSTMLKNANDNGYNTDWLLTGQGEPYLLTSSKEEPTPDYRDELLASKDKVIALLEEKNSLLEHQLKKDRGVATRFTNSKIVPLRTNNVIM
;
A
#
# COMPACT_ATOMS: atom_id res chain seq x y z
N MET A 1 -0.23 -57.31 -12.29
CA MET A 1 1.19 -57.32 -12.68
C MET A 1 1.83 -56.05 -12.14
N ALA A 2 2.51 -56.19 -11.02
CA ALA A 2 3.16 -55.13 -10.27
C ALA A 2 4.67 -55.16 -10.53
N LYS A 3 5.23 -54.05 -10.99
CA LYS A 3 6.67 -53.71 -11.05
C LYS A 3 6.74 -52.18 -11.18
N GLU A 4 7.58 -51.37 -10.56
CA GLU A 4 8.64 -51.47 -9.55
C GLU A 4 8.91 -50.01 -9.12
N LEU A 5 8.93 -49.71 -7.82
CA LEU A 5 10.12 -49.28 -7.03
C LEU A 5 10.64 -47.86 -7.34
N LEU A 6 10.35 -46.91 -6.45
CA LEU A 6 11.25 -46.43 -5.38
C LEU A 6 12.50 -45.69 -5.89
N CYS A 7 12.40 -44.36 -5.99
CA CYS A 7 13.58 -43.49 -6.02
C CYS A 7 13.85 -42.97 -4.60
N SER A 8 14.57 -43.77 -3.83
CA SER A 8 15.17 -43.41 -2.55
C SER A 8 16.61 -42.95 -2.74
N ILE A 9 16.96 -41.83 -2.10
CA ILE A 9 18.24 -41.54 -1.46
C ILE A 9 19.47 -41.41 -2.37
N THR A 10 19.95 -40.16 -2.52
CA THR A 10 21.40 -39.90 -2.44
C THR A 10 21.66 -38.50 -1.87
N VAL A 11 21.73 -38.41 -0.54
CA VAL A 11 22.42 -37.31 0.16
C VAL A 11 23.76 -37.87 0.60
N LEU A 12 24.83 -37.54 -0.14
CA LEU A 12 26.22 -37.76 0.26
C LEU A 12 26.99 -36.45 0.00
N PHE A 13 27.41 -35.73 1.04
CA PHE A 13 28.69 -35.88 1.75
C PHE A 13 29.91 -35.34 0.99
N LEU A 14 30.13 -34.02 1.04
CA LEU A 14 31.41 -33.34 0.84
C LEU A 14 31.30 -32.01 1.61
N SER A 15 32.23 -31.52 2.42
CA SER A 15 33.60 -31.92 2.75
C SER A 15 34.00 -31.09 3.98
N LYS A 16 34.36 -31.74 5.09
CA LYS A 16 35.06 -31.10 6.21
C LYS A 16 36.48 -30.76 5.75
N ARG A 17 36.78 -29.49 5.46
CA ARG A 17 38.16 -29.01 5.34
C ARG A 17 38.45 -27.91 6.36
N LYS A 18 39.08 -28.35 7.45
CA LYS A 18 40.33 -27.81 8.02
C LYS A 18 40.49 -26.28 7.93
N LEU A 19 40.09 -25.60 9.01
CA LEU A 19 40.63 -24.32 9.43
C LEU A 19 42.13 -24.50 9.72
N HIS A 20 43.00 -23.94 8.89
CA HIS A 20 44.35 -23.58 9.29
C HIS A 20 44.45 -22.06 9.25
N LEU A 21 44.78 -21.49 10.41
CA LEU A 21 45.25 -20.12 10.55
C LEU A 21 46.40 -19.88 9.57
N PHE A 22 46.29 -18.82 8.76
CA PHE A 22 47.47 -18.12 8.30
C PHE A 22 47.34 -16.64 8.63
N SER A 23 48.39 -16.21 9.32
CA SER A 23 48.62 -14.93 9.93
C SER A 23 49.02 -13.87 8.89
N THR A 24 48.66 -12.64 9.23
CA THR A 24 49.35 -11.37 8.96
C THR A 24 49.36 -10.73 7.56
N ARG A 25 48.75 -9.53 7.57
CA ARG A 25 49.13 -8.29 6.87
C ARG A 25 48.81 -8.21 5.37
N CYS A 26 47.66 -7.58 5.09
CA CYS A 26 47.59 -6.63 3.98
C CYS A 26 46.69 -5.45 4.38
N LYS A 27 47.33 -4.39 4.90
CA LYS A 27 46.72 -3.08 5.12
C LYS A 27 46.82 -2.31 3.82
N THR A 28 45.76 -2.26 3.02
CA THR A 28 45.51 -1.16 2.07
C THR A 28 44.04 -1.14 1.69
N VAL A 29 43.32 -0.18 2.29
CA VAL A 29 42.26 0.64 1.68
C VAL A 29 41.38 -0.05 0.64
N CYS A 30 40.33 -0.74 1.09
CA CYS A 30 39.14 -0.97 0.28
C CYS A 30 37.94 -0.36 1.01
N LYS A 31 37.67 0.90 0.68
CA LYS A 31 36.44 1.61 0.98
C LYS A 31 35.34 1.05 0.07
N LEU A 32 34.97 -0.23 0.26
CA LEU A 32 33.90 -0.87 -0.50
C LEU A 32 32.56 -0.55 0.16
N ARG A 33 31.87 0.38 -0.50
CA ARG A 33 30.46 0.72 -0.34
C ARG A 33 29.62 -0.55 -0.57
N ILE A 34 29.26 -1.24 0.50
CA ILE A 34 28.29 -2.35 0.44
C ILE A 34 26.90 -1.74 0.33
N THR A 35 26.49 -1.37 -0.89
CA THR A 35 25.07 -1.25 -1.20
C THR A 35 24.54 -2.66 -1.41
N PHE A 36 23.71 -3.08 -0.46
CA PHE A 36 22.80 -4.22 -0.48
C PHE A 36 22.51 -4.77 -1.89
N LYS A 37 23.16 -5.88 -2.24
CA LYS A 37 22.72 -6.77 -3.31
C LYS A 37 21.60 -7.65 -2.75
N TYR A 38 20.35 -7.17 -2.81
CA TYR A 38 19.22 -8.09 -2.93
C TYR A 38 19.19 -8.60 -4.36
N ASN A 39 20.04 -9.58 -4.65
CA ASN A 39 20.03 -10.33 -5.90
C ASN A 39 20.11 -11.82 -5.56
N PHE A 40 19.19 -12.25 -4.69
CA PHE A 40 19.09 -13.62 -4.20
C PHE A 40 17.66 -14.12 -4.35
N TYR A 41 17.16 -14.06 -5.57
CA TYR A 41 16.16 -14.99 -6.07
C TYR A 41 16.70 -15.55 -7.39
N LEU A 42 16.37 -16.80 -7.71
CA LEU A 42 16.56 -17.47 -9.00
C LEU A 42 17.85 -18.31 -9.17
N ARG A 43 17.98 -19.38 -8.37
CA ARG A 43 18.52 -20.66 -8.87
C ARG A 43 17.41 -21.72 -8.77
N GLY A 44 16.57 -21.78 -9.81
CA GLY A 44 15.49 -22.76 -10.00
C GLY A 44 14.93 -22.64 -11.43
N PRO A 45 14.49 -23.73 -12.07
CA PRO A 45 14.33 -23.81 -13.52
C PRO A 45 12.95 -23.34 -13.99
N CYS A 46 12.84 -22.04 -14.27
CA CYS A 46 11.99 -21.47 -15.34
C CYS A 46 12.13 -19.94 -15.30
N MET A 47 13.22 -19.40 -15.87
CA MET A 47 13.26 -17.97 -16.13
C MET A 47 12.20 -17.67 -17.19
N VAL A 48 11.06 -17.16 -16.74
CA VAL A 48 10.03 -16.59 -17.62
C VAL A 48 10.73 -15.54 -18.46
N LYS A 49 10.65 -15.68 -19.78
CA LYS A 49 11.28 -14.71 -20.67
C LYS A 49 10.59 -13.38 -20.43
N TYR A 50 11.38 -12.35 -20.14
CA TYR A 50 10.87 -11.02 -19.85
C TYR A 50 9.93 -10.47 -20.96
N THR A 51 10.12 -10.94 -22.19
CA THR A 51 9.23 -10.69 -23.34
C THR A 51 7.80 -11.19 -23.13
N GLU A 52 7.60 -12.33 -22.47
CA GLU A 52 6.28 -12.91 -22.21
C GLU A 52 5.49 -12.06 -21.21
N ILE A 53 6.17 -11.53 -20.19
CA ILE A 53 5.57 -10.61 -19.21
C ILE A 53 5.09 -9.34 -19.91
N ILE A 54 5.88 -8.81 -20.86
CA ILE A 54 5.46 -7.64 -21.66
C ILE A 54 4.21 -7.94 -22.48
N GLU A 55 4.12 -9.11 -23.12
CA GLU A 55 2.92 -9.50 -23.88
C GLU A 55 1.68 -9.59 -22.98
N ARG A 56 1.82 -10.09 -21.76
CA ARG A 56 0.73 -10.10 -20.76
C ARG A 56 0.36 -8.69 -20.28
N ILE A 57 1.32 -7.79 -20.13
CA ILE A 57 1.03 -6.36 -19.86
C ILE A 57 0.27 -5.74 -21.04
N LYS A 58 0.65 -6.06 -22.29
CA LYS A 58 -0.08 -5.60 -23.48
C LYS A 58 -1.51 -6.12 -23.52
N PHE A 59 -1.76 -7.34 -23.04
CA PHE A 59 -3.11 -7.88 -22.89
C PHE A 59 -3.96 -6.95 -21.99
N TYR A 60 -3.48 -6.55 -20.82
CA TYR A 60 -4.22 -5.61 -19.96
C TYR A 60 -4.43 -4.24 -20.61
N VAL A 61 -3.45 -3.74 -21.36
CA VAL A 61 -3.62 -2.48 -22.11
C VAL A 61 -4.74 -2.59 -23.15
N ARG A 62 -4.85 -3.72 -23.85
CA ARG A 62 -5.94 -3.96 -24.82
C ARG A 62 -7.31 -4.00 -24.14
N GLN A 63 -7.39 -4.61 -22.96
CA GLN A 63 -8.62 -4.66 -22.16
C GLN A 63 -9.09 -3.25 -21.71
N LYS A 64 -8.14 -2.31 -21.54
CA LYS A 64 -8.42 -0.90 -21.25
C LYS A 64 -8.57 -0.02 -22.50
N GLY A 65 -8.95 -0.61 -23.64
CA GLY A 65 -9.16 0.12 -24.89
C GLY A 65 -7.87 0.65 -25.53
N GLY A 66 -6.71 0.06 -25.22
CA GLY A 66 -5.42 0.47 -25.78
C GLY A 66 -4.74 1.63 -25.04
N ASN A 67 -5.37 2.19 -24.00
CA ASN A 67 -4.83 3.35 -23.30
C ASN A 67 -3.83 2.96 -22.19
N LYS A 68 -2.53 3.10 -22.49
CA LYS A 68 -1.44 2.83 -21.55
C LYS A 68 -1.52 3.70 -20.29
N SER A 69 -1.91 4.96 -20.45
CA SER A 69 -2.01 5.91 -19.34
C SER A 69 -3.20 5.61 -18.42
N ALA A 70 -4.25 4.95 -18.93
CA ALA A 70 -5.34 4.46 -18.09
C ALA A 70 -4.87 3.28 -17.23
N LEU A 71 -4.20 2.29 -17.82
CA LEU A 71 -3.66 1.15 -17.07
C LEU A 71 -2.63 1.60 -16.00
N ALA A 72 -1.75 2.55 -16.34
CA ALA A 72 -0.78 3.09 -15.39
C ALA A 72 -1.44 3.74 -14.17
N ARG A 73 -2.54 4.47 -14.39
CA ARG A 73 -3.33 5.09 -13.30
C ARG A 73 -4.00 4.04 -12.42
N ASP A 74 -4.59 3.01 -13.03
CA ASP A 74 -5.18 1.89 -12.29
C ASP A 74 -4.13 1.17 -11.43
N TRP A 75 -2.90 1.03 -11.91
CA TRP A 75 -1.82 0.40 -11.15
C TRP A 75 -1.08 1.37 -10.20
N GLY A 76 -1.53 2.63 -10.09
CA GLY A 76 -0.86 3.63 -9.25
C GLY A 76 0.60 3.89 -9.62
N ILE A 77 0.96 3.77 -10.91
CA ILE A 77 2.31 4.01 -11.43
C ILE A 77 2.33 5.16 -12.43
N SER A 78 3.51 5.79 -12.60
CA SER A 78 3.67 6.81 -13.63
C SER A 78 3.57 6.20 -15.04
N PRO A 79 2.85 6.82 -16.00
CA PRO A 79 2.77 6.34 -17.39
C PRO A 79 4.12 6.21 -18.08
N SER A 80 5.09 7.08 -17.72
CA SER A 80 6.45 7.01 -18.25
C SER A 80 7.15 5.73 -17.80
N HIS A 81 6.99 5.32 -16.54
CA HIS A 81 7.53 4.09 -16.00
C HIS A 81 6.97 2.87 -16.73
N LEU A 82 5.64 2.80 -16.90
CA LEU A 82 4.99 1.72 -17.66
C LEU A 82 5.51 1.66 -19.10
N GLY A 83 5.71 2.82 -19.75
CA GLY A 83 6.26 2.90 -21.09
C GLY A 83 7.67 2.30 -21.21
N VAL A 84 8.55 2.56 -20.25
CA VAL A 84 9.92 2.02 -20.21
C VAL A 84 9.92 0.50 -19.98
N VAL A 85 8.99 0.00 -19.15
CA VAL A 85 8.81 -1.44 -18.90
C VAL A 85 8.31 -2.16 -20.16
N MET A 86 7.33 -1.58 -20.86
CA MET A 86 6.79 -2.15 -22.11
C MET A 86 7.79 -2.16 -23.27
N LYS A 87 8.75 -1.22 -23.30
CA LYS A 87 9.87 -1.23 -24.24
C LYS A 87 10.93 -2.30 -23.90
N GLY A 88 10.83 -2.84 -22.68
CA GLY A 88 11.77 -3.79 -22.10
C GLY A 88 13.12 -3.23 -21.72
N THR A 89 13.20 -1.91 -21.57
CA THR A 89 14.41 -1.24 -21.06
C THR A 89 14.57 -1.43 -19.55
N ARG A 90 13.47 -1.63 -18.81
CA ARG A 90 13.49 -1.90 -17.36
C ARG A 90 12.62 -3.09 -17.04
N GLN A 91 13.01 -3.83 -16.00
CA GLN A 91 12.22 -4.93 -15.46
C GLN A 91 11.02 -4.42 -14.64
N VAL A 92 10.02 -5.28 -14.48
CA VAL A 92 8.86 -5.03 -13.62
C VAL A 92 9.34 -5.02 -12.16
N SER A 93 9.03 -3.94 -11.44
CA SER A 93 9.39 -3.81 -10.03
C SER A 93 8.40 -4.53 -9.11
N SER A 94 8.86 -4.96 -7.94
CA SER A 94 7.99 -5.55 -6.90
C SER A 94 6.87 -4.60 -6.47
N THR A 95 7.15 -3.29 -6.39
CA THR A 95 6.14 -2.27 -6.09
C THR A 95 5.04 -2.22 -7.15
N MET A 96 5.40 -2.34 -8.44
CA MET A 96 4.43 -2.37 -9.54
C MET A 96 3.55 -3.60 -9.48
N LEU A 97 4.11 -4.77 -9.15
CA LEU A 97 3.34 -6.00 -8.95
C LEU A 97 2.39 -5.86 -7.76
N LYS A 98 2.87 -5.36 -6.62
CA LYS A 98 2.03 -5.13 -5.43
C LYS A 98 0.83 -4.23 -5.77
N ASN A 99 1.07 -3.09 -6.39
CA ASN A 99 -0.02 -2.18 -6.73
C ASN A 99 -1.00 -2.80 -7.75
N ALA A 100 -0.53 -3.61 -8.70
CA ALA A 100 -1.41 -4.34 -9.60
C ALA A 100 -2.30 -5.33 -8.83
N ASN A 101 -1.73 -6.07 -7.87
CA ASN A 101 -2.48 -6.98 -7.01
C ASN A 101 -3.57 -6.26 -6.19
N ASP A 102 -3.21 -5.12 -5.60
CA ASP A 102 -4.12 -4.29 -4.79
C ASP A 102 -5.32 -3.77 -5.63
N ASN A 103 -5.17 -3.70 -6.95
CA ASN A 103 -6.21 -3.28 -7.88
C ASN A 103 -6.93 -4.46 -8.58
N GLY A 104 -6.80 -5.68 -8.05
CA GLY A 104 -7.53 -6.85 -8.53
C GLY A 104 -6.91 -7.58 -9.73
N TYR A 105 -5.66 -7.27 -10.06
CA TYR A 105 -4.94 -7.97 -11.13
C TYR A 105 -4.17 -9.17 -10.56
N ASN A 106 -4.26 -10.32 -11.21
CA ASN A 106 -3.56 -11.51 -10.75
C ASN A 106 -2.06 -11.43 -11.12
N THR A 107 -1.22 -11.17 -10.12
CA THR A 107 0.24 -11.09 -10.32
C THR A 107 0.89 -12.42 -10.63
N ASP A 108 0.35 -13.53 -10.12
CA ASP A 108 0.85 -14.87 -10.43
C ASP A 108 0.61 -15.21 -11.90
N TRP A 109 -0.55 -14.83 -12.45
CA TRP A 109 -0.82 -14.94 -13.88
C TRP A 109 0.12 -14.06 -14.70
N LEU A 110 0.37 -12.83 -14.27
CA LEU A 110 1.28 -11.93 -14.97
C LEU A 110 2.70 -12.50 -15.04
N LEU A 111 3.18 -13.15 -13.98
CA LEU A 111 4.52 -13.74 -13.91
C LEU A 111 4.58 -15.11 -14.58
N THR A 112 3.66 -16.02 -14.30
CA THR A 112 3.75 -17.42 -14.73
C THR A 112 2.95 -17.72 -16.01
N GLY A 113 1.93 -16.91 -16.30
CA GLY A 113 0.95 -17.16 -17.37
C GLY A 113 -0.06 -18.25 -17.03
N GLN A 114 -0.06 -18.75 -15.79
CA GLN A 114 -0.97 -19.78 -15.32
C GLN A 114 -2.13 -19.15 -14.54
N GLY A 115 -3.34 -19.66 -14.74
CA GLY A 115 -4.56 -19.19 -14.07
C GLY A 115 -5.31 -18.08 -14.81
N GLU A 116 -6.16 -17.36 -14.08
CA GLU A 116 -7.00 -16.27 -14.60
C GLU A 116 -6.29 -14.90 -14.51
N PRO A 117 -6.42 -14.00 -15.50
CA PRO A 117 -5.76 -12.70 -15.50
C PRO A 117 -6.23 -11.73 -14.42
N TYR A 118 -7.45 -11.91 -13.93
CA TYR A 118 -8.08 -11.07 -12.93
C TYR A 118 -8.35 -11.90 -11.69
N LEU A 119 -8.14 -11.30 -10.52
CA LEU A 119 -8.61 -11.89 -9.29
C LEU A 119 -10.14 -11.78 -9.32
N LEU A 120 -10.82 -12.93 -9.34
CA LEU A 120 -12.27 -12.98 -9.15
C LEU A 120 -12.57 -12.24 -7.85
N THR A 121 -13.27 -11.11 -7.95
CA THR A 121 -13.51 -10.15 -6.87
C THR A 121 -14.39 -10.69 -5.74
N SER A 122 -14.55 -12.02 -5.63
CA SER A 122 -15.52 -12.68 -4.75
C SER A 122 -14.97 -13.13 -3.40
N SER A 123 -13.87 -12.57 -2.93
CA SER A 123 -13.46 -12.71 -1.53
C SER A 123 -13.05 -11.36 -0.93
N LYS A 124 -13.91 -10.36 -1.11
CA LYS A 124 -14.26 -9.63 0.11
C LYS A 124 -14.94 -10.69 0.96
N GLU A 125 -14.18 -11.33 1.87
CA GLU A 125 -14.78 -12.09 2.95
C GLU A 125 -15.94 -11.24 3.46
N GLU A 126 -17.18 -11.74 3.29
CA GLU A 126 -18.29 -11.05 3.91
C GLU A 126 -17.91 -10.92 5.38
N PRO A 127 -17.97 -9.70 5.94
CA PRO A 127 -17.55 -9.49 7.32
C PRO A 127 -18.23 -10.54 8.17
N THR A 128 -17.43 -11.36 8.85
CA THR A 128 -17.93 -12.38 9.77
C THR A 128 -19.00 -11.75 10.65
N PRO A 129 -20.13 -12.42 10.94
CA PRO A 129 -21.25 -11.84 11.68
C PRO A 129 -20.80 -11.03 12.91
N ASP A 130 -19.81 -11.54 13.63
CA ASP A 130 -19.18 -10.89 14.80
C ASP A 130 -18.64 -9.47 14.51
N TYR A 131 -18.02 -9.24 13.35
CA TYR A 131 -17.48 -7.93 12.98
C TYR A 131 -18.59 -6.91 12.71
N ARG A 132 -19.74 -7.36 12.21
CA ARG A 132 -20.88 -6.50 11.93
C ARG A 132 -21.48 -5.94 13.22
N ASP A 133 -21.59 -6.79 14.23
CA ASP A 133 -22.14 -6.43 15.54
C ASP A 133 -21.19 -5.50 16.30
N GLU A 134 -19.87 -5.74 16.24
CA GLU A 134 -18.88 -4.83 16.83
C GLU A 134 -18.88 -3.45 16.15
N LEU A 135 -19.07 -3.41 14.82
CA LEU A 135 -19.18 -2.17 14.07
C LEU A 135 -20.45 -1.38 14.44
N LEU A 136 -21.59 -2.08 14.64
CA LEU A 136 -22.83 -1.47 15.09
C LEU A 136 -22.69 -0.90 16.50
N ALA A 137 -22.13 -1.67 17.44
CA ALA A 137 -21.86 -1.21 18.79
C ALA A 137 -20.91 0.00 18.83
N SER A 138 -19.94 0.06 17.91
CA SER A 138 -19.03 1.20 17.77
C SER A 138 -19.73 2.45 17.23
N LYS A 139 -20.67 2.29 16.29
CA LYS A 139 -21.47 3.41 15.76
C LYS A 139 -22.36 4.02 16.83
N ASP A 140 -23.04 3.20 17.63
CA ASP A 140 -23.94 3.67 18.68
C ASP A 140 -23.19 4.48 19.75
N LYS A 141 -21.97 4.05 20.12
CA LYS A 141 -21.11 4.82 21.03
C LYS A 141 -20.75 6.20 20.48
N VAL A 142 -20.45 6.29 19.18
CA VAL A 142 -20.11 7.58 18.54
C VAL A 142 -21.33 8.51 18.51
N ILE A 143 -22.52 7.98 18.26
CA ILE A 143 -23.77 8.75 18.27
C ILE A 143 -24.04 9.30 19.68
N ALA A 144 -23.94 8.47 20.71
CA ALA A 144 -24.15 8.90 22.09
C ALA A 144 -23.17 10.03 22.51
N LEU A 145 -21.89 9.92 22.14
CA LEU A 145 -20.90 10.96 22.42
C LEU A 145 -21.19 12.28 21.68
N LEU A 146 -21.74 12.20 20.47
CA LEU A 146 -22.16 13.37 19.69
C LEU A 146 -23.35 14.07 20.32
N GLU A 147 -24.34 13.33 20.79
CA GLU A 147 -25.53 13.87 21.47
C GLU A 147 -25.17 14.55 22.80
N GLU A 148 -24.29 13.93 23.59
CA GLU A 148 -23.77 14.52 24.83
C GLU A 148 -23.07 15.86 24.55
N LYS A 149 -22.16 15.89 23.56
CA LYS A 149 -21.47 17.13 23.18
C LYS A 149 -22.41 18.23 22.72
N ASN A 150 -23.45 17.90 21.96
CA ASN A 150 -24.44 18.87 21.51
C ASN A 150 -25.22 19.46 22.68
N SER A 151 -25.59 18.65 23.68
CA SER A 151 -26.30 19.13 24.87
C SER A 151 -25.47 20.13 25.70
N LEU A 152 -24.16 19.90 25.83
CA LEU A 152 -23.24 20.79 26.53
C LEU A 152 -23.09 22.13 25.81
N LEU A 153 -23.06 22.09 24.47
CA LEU A 153 -22.92 23.27 23.64
C LEU A 153 -24.15 24.18 23.76
N GLU A 154 -25.36 23.61 23.76
CA GLU A 154 -26.60 24.34 24.01
C GLU A 154 -26.65 24.97 25.40
N HIS A 155 -26.19 24.25 26.44
CA HIS A 155 -26.12 24.80 27.79
C HIS A 155 -25.14 25.98 27.88
N GLN A 156 -24.00 25.89 27.18
CA GLN A 156 -23.01 26.97 27.12
C GLN A 156 -23.59 28.22 26.43
N LEU A 157 -24.28 28.05 25.30
CA LEU A 157 -24.94 29.16 24.59
C LEU A 157 -25.99 29.85 25.47
N LYS A 158 -26.76 29.10 26.26
CA LYS A 158 -27.75 29.66 27.19
C LYS A 158 -27.08 30.48 28.30
N LYS A 159 -25.95 30.02 28.83
CA LYS A 159 -25.16 30.73 29.84
C LYS A 159 -24.65 32.07 29.28
N ASP A 160 -24.10 32.05 28.07
CA ASP A 160 -23.52 33.25 27.45
C ASP A 160 -24.59 34.28 27.06
N ARG A 161 -25.78 33.84 26.61
CA ARG A 161 -26.94 34.74 26.38
C ARG A 161 -27.41 35.44 27.65
N GLY A 162 -27.37 34.77 28.80
CA GLY A 162 -27.71 35.37 30.10
C GLY A 162 -26.71 36.42 30.59
N VAL A 163 -25.46 36.39 30.09
CA VAL A 163 -24.44 37.40 30.39
C VAL A 163 -24.66 38.65 29.52
N ALA A 164 -24.96 38.48 28.24
CA ALA A 164 -25.18 39.61 27.31
C ALA A 164 -26.32 40.55 27.76
N THR A 165 -27.40 40.01 28.33
CA THR A 165 -28.53 40.82 28.82
C THR A 165 -28.23 41.61 30.09
N ARG A 166 -27.16 41.29 30.85
CA ARG A 166 -26.74 42.09 32.01
C ARG A 166 -25.92 43.33 31.63
N PHE A 167 -25.25 43.33 30.48
CA PHE A 167 -24.42 44.46 30.05
C PHE A 167 -25.20 45.58 29.34
N THR A 168 -26.43 45.33 28.85
CA THR A 168 -27.21 46.38 28.18
C THR A 168 -27.94 47.33 29.13
N ASN A 169 -27.97 47.05 30.44
CA ASN A 169 -28.59 47.92 31.46
C ASN A 169 -27.60 48.86 32.16
N SER A 170 -26.30 48.77 31.91
CA SER A 170 -25.37 49.80 32.35
C SER A 170 -25.52 51.02 31.44
N LYS A 171 -26.25 52.03 31.91
CA LYS A 171 -26.36 53.40 31.40
C LYS A 171 -25.48 53.66 30.17
N ILE A 172 -26.11 53.65 29.00
CA ILE A 172 -25.56 54.30 27.81
C ILE A 172 -25.34 55.76 28.21
N VAL A 173 -24.12 56.13 28.58
CA VAL A 173 -23.72 57.53 28.70
C VAL A 173 -23.59 58.01 27.27
N PRO A 174 -24.45 58.94 26.81
CA PRO A 174 -24.32 59.47 25.46
C PRO A 174 -22.94 60.10 25.33
N LEU A 175 -22.13 59.59 24.40
CA LEU A 175 -20.86 60.20 24.03
C LEU A 175 -21.17 61.60 23.51
N ARG A 176 -20.80 62.60 24.32
CA ARG A 176 -20.92 64.00 23.98
C ARG A 176 -19.95 64.26 22.82
N THR A 177 -20.46 64.25 21.60
CA THR A 177 -19.68 64.65 20.43
C THR A 177 -19.45 66.15 20.53
N ASN A 178 -18.23 66.54 20.92
CA ASN A 178 -17.78 67.92 20.82
C ASN A 178 -17.65 68.25 19.34
N ASN A 179 -18.59 69.05 18.83
CA ASN A 179 -18.50 69.68 17.52
C ASN A 179 -17.25 70.58 17.51
N VAL A 180 -16.20 70.14 16.82
CA VAL A 180 -15.10 71.01 16.42
C VAL A 180 -15.57 71.76 15.18
N ILE A 181 -15.89 73.03 15.37
CA ILE A 181 -16.15 73.99 14.28
C ILE A 181 -14.76 74.38 13.72
N MET A 182 -14.53 74.13 12.44
CA MET A 182 -13.47 74.77 11.65
C MET A 182 -14.11 75.77 10.69
#